data_AF-A0A1F9KE14-F1
#
_entry.id   AF-A0A1F9KE14-F1
#
_cell.length_a   1.000
_cell.length_b   1.000
_cell.length_c   1.000
_cell.angle_alpha   90.00
_cell.angle_beta   90.00
_cell.angle_gamma   90.00
#
_symmetry.space_group_name_H-M   'P 1'
#
loop_
_entity.id
_entity.type
_entity.pdbx_description
1 polymer ?
#
loop_
_entity_poly.entity_id
_entity_poly.type
_entity_poly.pdbx_seq_one_letter_code
_entity_poly.pdbx_strand_id
1 'polypeptide(L)'
;MNAKKEHELFAKALEAHLAAEVRVVERYKAFLDKVDDTGPVRLLLSCIVVEAEQHHALLCAMMQLLKKQEGNGVDELRIARNEVAFWTPRLRQYEQRIAADCLYLKSQACWEGAELFDAVLEGMIMDSRKHEKLLLAIEKMAAR
;
A
#
# COMPACT_ATOMS: atom_id res chain seq x y z
N MET A 1 -25.34 3.92 17.71
CA MET A 1 -24.25 4.91 17.53
C MET A 1 -24.56 5.69 16.26
N ASN A 2 -24.31 7.01 16.20
CA ASN A 2 -24.71 7.85 15.06
C ASN A 2 -23.59 7.83 13.99
N ALA A 3 -23.92 7.55 12.72
CA ALA A 3 -22.97 7.51 11.61
C ALA A 3 -22.10 8.77 11.49
N LYS A 4 -22.65 9.95 11.83
CA LYS A 4 -21.89 11.20 11.88
C LYS A 4 -20.78 11.16 12.95
N LYS A 5 -21.09 10.63 14.13
CA LYS A 5 -20.12 10.49 15.23
C LYS A 5 -19.04 9.46 14.90
N GLU A 6 -19.38 8.39 14.20
CA GLU A 6 -18.42 7.40 13.71
C GLU A 6 -17.46 8.00 12.69
N HIS A 7 -17.98 8.79 11.75
CA HIS A 7 -17.19 9.52 10.77
C HIS A 7 -16.19 10.50 11.43
N GLU A 8 -16.67 11.31 12.37
CA GLU A 8 -15.84 12.28 13.12
C GLU A 8 -14.73 11.57 13.93
N LEU A 9 -15.06 10.46 14.60
CA LEU A 9 -14.07 9.67 15.36
C LEU A 9 -13.01 9.05 14.45
N PHE A 10 -13.43 8.51 13.30
CA PHE A 10 -12.50 7.94 12.32
C PHE A 10 -11.58 9.02 11.72
N ALA A 11 -12.13 10.17 11.32
CA ALA A 11 -11.36 11.30 10.80
C ALA A 11 -10.32 11.77 11.82
N LYS A 12 -10.71 11.94 13.08
CA LYS A 12 -9.79 12.35 14.16
C LYS A 12 -8.67 11.32 14.39
N ALA A 13 -9.00 10.02 14.37
CA ALA A 13 -8.01 8.96 14.50
C ALA A 13 -7.03 8.96 13.31
N LEU A 14 -7.53 9.18 12.10
CA LEU A 14 -6.74 9.24 10.88
C LEU A 14 -5.80 10.46 10.87
N GLU A 15 -6.24 11.62 11.34
CA GLU A 15 -5.38 12.81 11.52
C GLU A 15 -4.25 12.56 12.52
N ALA A 16 -4.56 11.94 13.67
CA ALA A 16 -3.57 11.60 14.66
C ALA A 16 -2.53 10.60 14.11
N HIS A 17 -2.98 9.62 13.32
CA HIS A 17 -2.10 8.64 12.69
C HIS A 17 -1.23 9.28 11.60
N LEU A 18 -1.79 10.14 10.75
CA LEU A 18 -1.05 10.88 9.73
C LEU A 18 0.09 11.71 10.33
N ALA A 19 -0.17 12.39 11.45
CA ALA A 19 0.85 13.15 12.16
C ALA A 19 1.97 12.26 12.75
N ALA A 20 1.64 11.02 13.14
CA ALA A 20 2.63 10.05 13.58
C ALA A 20 3.47 9.51 12.42
N GLU A 21 2.85 9.25 11.27
CA GLU A 21 3.51 8.70 10.08
C GLU A 21 4.64 9.61 9.57
N VAL A 22 4.41 10.93 9.54
CA VAL A 22 5.45 11.90 9.16
C VAL A 22 6.71 11.73 10.01
N ARG A 23 6.56 11.54 11.33
CA ARG A 23 7.71 11.37 12.22
C ARG A 23 8.43 10.05 11.99
N VAL A 24 7.73 9.02 11.54
CA VAL A 24 8.32 7.71 11.23
C VAL A 24 9.12 7.79 9.92
N VAL A 25 8.55 8.40 8.87
CA VAL A 25 9.25 8.63 7.59
C VAL A 25 10.56 9.39 7.81
N GLU A 26 10.52 10.50 8.57
CA GLU A 26 11.73 11.29 8.86
C GLU A 26 12.79 10.49 9.64
N ARG A 27 12.38 9.58 10.52
CA ARG A 27 13.33 8.69 11.22
C ARG A 27 13.98 7.69 10.28
N TYR A 28 13.25 7.13 9.32
CA TYR A 28 13.83 6.23 8.33
C TYR A 28 14.78 6.96 7.38
N LYS A 29 14.43 8.17 6.94
CA LYS A 29 15.34 9.02 6.14
C LYS A 29 16.62 9.36 6.90
N ALA A 30 16.50 9.83 8.14
CA ALA A 30 17.65 10.13 8.98
C ALA A 30 18.51 8.90 9.30
N PHE A 31 17.93 7.68 9.24
CA PHE A 31 18.72 6.45 9.33
C PHE A 31 19.41 6.13 8.00
N LEU A 32 18.71 6.26 6.89
CA LEU A 32 19.26 6.09 5.54
C LEU A 32 20.46 7.02 5.27
N ASP A 33 20.44 8.25 5.80
CA ASP A 33 21.55 9.20 5.66
C ASP A 33 22.83 8.80 6.43
N LYS A 34 22.73 7.85 7.37
CA LYS A 34 23.84 7.39 8.22
C LYS A 34 24.49 6.11 7.72
N VAL A 35 23.93 5.45 6.71
CA VAL A 35 24.47 4.20 6.16
C VAL A 35 25.24 4.48 4.88
N ASP A 36 26.33 3.74 4.69
CA ASP A 36 27.18 3.82 3.51
C ASP A 36 26.39 3.73 2.20
N ASP A 37 26.86 4.44 1.17
CA ASP A 37 26.12 4.71 -0.07
C ASP A 37 25.83 3.47 -0.94
N THR A 38 26.51 2.36 -0.71
CA THR A 38 26.39 1.14 -1.52
C THR A 38 26.39 -0.10 -0.63
N GLY A 39 25.21 -0.58 -0.23
CA GLY A 39 25.12 -1.83 0.52
C GLY A 39 23.70 -2.39 0.67
N PRO A 40 23.57 -3.69 1.01
CA PRO A 40 22.28 -4.36 1.26
C PRO A 40 21.37 -3.60 2.24
N VAL A 41 21.95 -3.04 3.31
CA VAL A 41 21.21 -2.30 4.33
C VAL A 41 20.61 -1.01 3.76
N ARG A 42 21.36 -0.29 2.92
CA ARG A 42 20.87 0.92 2.27
C ARG A 42 19.73 0.60 1.30
N LEU A 43 19.82 -0.51 0.56
CA LEU A 43 18.75 -0.95 -0.33
C LEU A 43 17.45 -1.20 0.46
N LEU A 44 17.53 -1.97 1.55
CA LEU A 44 16.36 -2.25 2.40
C LEU A 44 15.78 -0.98 3.02
N LEU A 45 16.62 -0.07 3.54
CA LEU A 45 16.15 1.19 4.09
C LEU A 45 15.53 2.10 3.02
N SER A 46 16.05 2.08 1.80
CA SER A 46 15.46 2.80 0.66
C SER A 46 14.06 2.27 0.35
N CYS A 47 13.87 0.93 0.33
CA CYS A 47 12.56 0.32 0.16
C CYS A 47 11.58 0.76 1.26
N ILE A 48 12.01 0.71 2.53
CA ILE A 48 11.18 1.12 3.67
C ILE A 48 10.78 2.59 3.58
N VAL A 49 11.70 3.49 3.19
CA VAL A 49 11.39 4.92 3.02
C VAL A 49 10.33 5.11 1.93
N VAL A 50 10.48 4.44 0.79
CA VAL A 50 9.50 4.53 -0.31
C VAL A 50 8.13 4.03 0.13
N GLU A 51 8.05 2.89 0.82
CA GLU A 51 6.79 2.35 1.35
C GLU A 51 6.15 3.29 2.38
N ALA A 52 6.94 3.86 3.29
CA ALA A 52 6.44 4.80 4.30
C ALA A 52 5.91 6.10 3.65
N GLU A 53 6.57 6.59 2.60
CA GLU A 53 6.07 7.73 1.82
C GLU A 53 4.76 7.38 1.09
N GLN A 54 4.63 6.18 0.55
CA GLN A 54 3.39 5.70 -0.05
C GLN A 54 2.25 5.61 0.99
N HIS A 55 2.52 5.09 2.19
CA HIS A 55 1.54 5.08 3.28
C HIS A 55 1.08 6.49 3.64
N HIS A 56 2.01 7.43 3.80
CA HIS A 56 1.68 8.83 4.05
C HIS A 56 0.78 9.43 2.96
N ALA A 57 1.11 9.18 1.69
CA ALA A 57 0.30 9.64 0.56
C ALA A 57 -1.12 9.04 0.58
N LEU A 58 -1.25 7.75 0.89
CA LEU A 58 -2.54 7.07 1.01
C LEU A 58 -3.39 7.65 2.16
N LEU A 59 -2.80 7.88 3.33
CA LEU A 59 -3.50 8.48 4.47
C LEU A 59 -3.99 9.91 4.15
N CYS A 60 -3.16 10.71 3.45
CA CYS A 60 -3.56 12.02 2.95
C CYS A 60 -4.76 11.92 1.98
N ALA A 61 -4.73 10.98 1.03
CA ALA A 61 -5.81 10.77 0.08
C ALA A 61 -7.12 10.34 0.77
N MET A 62 -7.03 9.45 1.78
CA MET A 62 -8.16 9.05 2.60
C MET A 62 -8.77 10.25 3.35
N MET A 63 -7.95 11.10 3.97
CA MET A 63 -8.42 12.32 4.64
C MET A 63 -9.14 13.28 3.67
N GLN A 64 -8.59 13.47 2.47
CA GLN A 64 -9.22 14.31 1.45
C GLN A 64 -10.57 13.73 1.00
N LEU A 65 -10.67 12.41 0.87
CA LEU A 65 -11.92 11.74 0.50
C LEU A 65 -12.99 11.93 1.59
N LEU A 66 -12.65 11.76 2.87
CA LEU A 66 -13.57 12.01 3.99
C LEU A 66 -14.10 13.45 3.99
N LYS A 67 -13.20 14.44 3.81
CA LYS A 67 -13.58 15.86 3.75
C LYS A 67 -14.49 16.18 2.56
N LYS A 68 -14.29 15.53 1.42
CA LYS A 68 -15.16 15.70 0.23
C LYS A 68 -16.56 15.12 0.47
N GLN A 69 -16.66 13.99 1.17
CA GLN A 69 -17.95 13.35 1.50
C GLN A 69 -18.83 14.20 2.44
N GLU A 70 -18.23 15.08 3.25
CA GLU A 70 -18.96 16.02 4.10
C GLU A 70 -19.55 17.21 3.31
N GLY A 71 -19.03 17.51 2.12
CA GLY A 71 -19.34 18.72 1.35
C GLY A 71 -20.19 18.53 0.09
N ASN A 72 -20.17 17.35 -0.54
CA ASN A 72 -21.00 17.01 -1.70
C ASN A 72 -21.13 15.49 -1.82
N GLY A 73 -22.33 15.01 -2.19
CA GLY A 73 -22.59 13.59 -2.46
C GLY A 73 -21.52 13.01 -3.39
N VAL A 74 -21.05 11.80 -3.08
CA VAL A 74 -20.00 11.10 -3.83
C VAL A 74 -20.41 10.98 -5.29
N ASP A 75 -19.79 11.78 -6.14
CA ASP A 75 -19.92 11.66 -7.58
C ASP A 75 -19.32 10.32 -8.01
N GLU A 76 -20.08 9.64 -8.85
CA GLU A 76 -19.98 8.22 -9.17
C GLU A 76 -18.60 7.83 -9.71
N LEU A 77 -18.27 6.54 -9.61
CA LEU A 77 -17.15 5.94 -10.34
C LEU A 77 -17.22 6.39 -11.80
N ARG A 78 -16.34 7.32 -12.21
CA ARG A 78 -16.25 7.80 -13.62
C ARG A 78 -15.77 6.70 -14.58
N ILE A 79 -15.49 5.51 -14.08
CA ILE A 79 -15.06 4.33 -14.84
C ILE A 79 -16.29 3.47 -15.10
N ALA A 80 -16.51 3.07 -16.34
CA ALA A 80 -17.63 2.22 -16.69
C ALA A 80 -17.54 0.88 -15.95
N ARG A 81 -18.64 0.41 -15.34
CA ARG A 81 -18.68 -0.89 -14.64
C ARG A 81 -18.12 -2.04 -15.50
N ASN A 82 -18.33 -1.98 -16.81
CA ASN A 82 -17.80 -2.94 -17.77
C ASN A 82 -16.26 -2.93 -17.83
N GLU A 83 -15.62 -1.78 -17.73
CA GLU A 83 -14.15 -1.68 -17.69
C GLU A 83 -13.60 -2.26 -16.38
N VAL A 84 -14.26 -1.98 -15.25
CA VAL A 84 -13.87 -2.57 -13.96
C VAL A 84 -13.97 -4.10 -14.04
N ALA A 85 -15.10 -4.64 -14.48
CA ALA A 85 -15.32 -6.08 -14.62
C ALA A 85 -14.35 -6.75 -15.61
N PHE A 86 -13.88 -6.01 -16.63
CA PHE A 86 -12.93 -6.50 -17.61
C PHE A 86 -11.49 -6.51 -17.07
N TRP A 87 -11.05 -5.44 -16.41
CA TRP A 87 -9.65 -5.27 -16.02
C TRP A 87 -9.29 -5.91 -14.68
N THR A 88 -10.18 -5.82 -13.69
CA THR A 88 -9.86 -6.28 -12.32
C THR A 88 -9.52 -7.77 -12.23
N PRO A 89 -10.21 -8.72 -12.91
CA PRO A 89 -9.83 -10.13 -12.84
C PRO A 89 -8.47 -10.40 -13.50
N ARG A 90 -8.14 -9.67 -14.58
CA ARG A 90 -6.86 -9.80 -15.27
C ARG A 90 -5.72 -9.29 -14.41
N LEU A 91 -5.86 -8.11 -13.83
CA LEU A 91 -4.85 -7.54 -12.93
C LEU A 91 -4.62 -8.45 -11.72
N ARG A 92 -5.67 -9.06 -11.17
CA ARG A 92 -5.54 -10.03 -10.09
C ARG A 92 -4.75 -11.28 -10.51
N GLN A 93 -4.99 -11.81 -11.71
CA GLN A 93 -4.19 -12.92 -12.25
C GLN A 93 -2.72 -12.52 -12.42
N TYR A 94 -2.43 -11.29 -12.86
CA TYR A 94 -1.06 -10.79 -12.93
C TYR A 94 -0.40 -10.74 -11.54
N GLU A 95 -1.08 -10.21 -10.53
CA GLU A 95 -0.56 -10.15 -9.15
C GLU A 95 -0.31 -11.55 -8.56
N GLN A 96 -1.22 -12.49 -8.79
CA GLN A 96 -1.05 -13.88 -8.36
C GLN A 96 0.17 -14.54 -9.03
N ARG A 97 0.41 -14.25 -10.31
CA ARG A 97 1.57 -14.75 -11.04
C ARG A 97 2.86 -14.18 -10.49
N ILE A 98 2.92 -12.86 -10.26
CA ILE A 98 4.10 -12.21 -9.67
C ILE A 98 4.42 -12.83 -8.30
N ALA A 99 3.40 -13.00 -7.44
CA ALA A 99 3.60 -13.63 -6.13
C ALA A 99 4.12 -15.08 -6.23
N ALA A 100 3.63 -15.86 -7.21
CA ALA A 100 4.10 -17.22 -7.44
C ALA A 100 5.54 -17.26 -7.96
N ASP A 101 5.89 -16.37 -8.89
CA ASP A 101 7.26 -16.25 -9.44
C ASP A 101 8.24 -15.83 -8.33
N CYS A 102 7.86 -14.87 -7.47
CA CYS A 102 8.65 -14.49 -6.31
C CYS A 102 8.84 -15.65 -5.32
N LEU A 103 7.78 -16.43 -5.05
CA LEU A 103 7.87 -17.61 -4.18
C LEU A 103 8.80 -18.67 -4.77
N TYR A 104 8.74 -18.88 -6.08
CA TYR A 104 9.65 -19.76 -6.79
C TYR A 104 11.10 -19.28 -6.65
N LEU A 105 11.38 -18.01 -6.91
CA LEU A 105 12.72 -17.42 -6.74
C LEU A 105 13.21 -17.58 -5.30
N LYS A 106 12.35 -17.34 -4.31
CA LYS A 106 12.65 -17.51 -2.89
C LYS A 106 13.03 -18.96 -2.56
N SER A 107 12.34 -19.94 -3.16
CA SER A 107 12.68 -21.36 -2.99
C SER A 107 14.06 -21.74 -3.55
N GLN A 108 14.58 -20.97 -4.50
CA GLN A 108 15.93 -21.16 -5.04
C GLN A 108 17.00 -20.46 -4.19
N ALA A 109 16.62 -19.47 -3.38
CA ALA A 109 17.49 -18.64 -2.54
C ALA A 109 17.92 -19.33 -1.23
N CYS A 110 18.40 -20.58 -1.30
CA CYS A 110 18.79 -21.38 -0.14
C CYS A 110 20.29 -21.32 0.21
N TRP A 111 21.02 -20.31 -0.27
CA TRP A 111 22.44 -20.14 -0.02
C TRP A 111 22.71 -19.18 1.15
N GLU A 112 23.88 -19.30 1.78
CA GLU A 112 24.33 -18.41 2.85
C GLU A 112 24.48 -16.97 2.32
N GLY A 113 23.92 -15.98 3.03
CA GLY A 113 23.91 -14.58 2.58
C GLY A 113 22.71 -14.19 1.71
N ALA A 114 21.71 -15.05 1.54
CA ALA A 114 20.51 -14.78 0.74
C ALA A 114 19.45 -13.92 1.46
N GLU A 115 19.68 -13.48 2.70
CA GLU A 115 18.68 -12.82 3.56
C GLU A 115 18.13 -11.54 2.93
N LEU A 116 18.97 -10.79 2.19
CA LEU A 116 18.54 -9.61 1.45
C LEU A 116 17.47 -9.97 0.41
N PHE A 117 17.76 -10.97 -0.41
CA PHE A 117 16.85 -11.39 -1.49
C PHE A 117 15.59 -12.02 -0.90
N ASP A 118 15.71 -12.80 0.17
CA ASP A 118 14.56 -13.35 0.88
C ASP A 118 13.60 -12.26 1.38
N ALA A 119 14.15 -11.23 2.02
CA ALA A 119 13.37 -10.11 2.55
C ALA A 119 12.68 -9.30 1.44
N VAL A 120 13.40 -8.99 0.36
CA VAL A 120 12.84 -8.25 -0.78
C VAL A 120 11.74 -9.05 -1.47
N LEU A 121 11.97 -10.35 -1.73
CA LEU A 121 10.97 -11.21 -2.36
C LEU A 121 9.73 -11.39 -1.48
N GLU A 122 9.89 -11.50 -0.16
CA GLU A 122 8.75 -11.54 0.77
C GLU A 122 7.93 -10.25 0.71
N GLY A 123 8.59 -9.09 0.71
CA GLY A 123 7.94 -7.78 0.55
C GLY A 123 7.11 -7.70 -0.73
N MET A 124 7.68 -8.11 -1.87
CA MET A 124 6.98 -8.15 -3.15
C MET A 124 5.75 -9.08 -3.13
N ILE A 125 5.84 -10.25 -2.49
CA ILE A 125 4.70 -11.17 -2.33
C ILE A 125 3.60 -10.51 -1.49
N MET A 126 3.96 -9.80 -0.41
CA MET A 126 3.00 -9.08 0.42
C MET A 126 2.30 -7.96 -0.36
N ASP A 127 3.04 -7.23 -1.19
CA ASP A 127 2.50 -6.17 -2.05
C ASP A 127 1.53 -6.70 -3.09
N SER A 128 1.86 -7.80 -3.79
CA SER A 128 0.92 -8.41 -4.74
C SER A 128 -0.37 -8.87 -4.06
N ARG A 129 -0.29 -9.42 -2.85
CA ARG A 129 -1.48 -9.78 -2.05
C ARG A 129 -2.27 -8.55 -1.61
N LYS A 130 -1.60 -7.44 -1.28
CA LYS A 130 -2.23 -6.14 -0.98
C LYS A 130 -3.00 -5.64 -2.20
N HIS A 131 -2.38 -5.66 -3.39
CA HIS A 131 -3.02 -5.22 -4.63
C HIS A 131 -4.24 -6.07 -4.98
N GLU A 132 -4.19 -7.40 -4.82
CA GLU A 132 -5.35 -8.26 -5.05
C GLU A 132 -6.55 -7.86 -4.17
N LYS A 133 -6.31 -7.57 -2.87
CA LYS A 133 -7.36 -7.12 -1.95
C LYS A 133 -7.96 -5.77 -2.37
N LEU A 134 -7.14 -4.85 -2.87
CA LEU A 134 -7.60 -3.54 -3.35
C LEU A 134 -8.43 -3.69 -4.64
N LEU A 135 -8.00 -4.54 -5.58
CA LEU A 135 -8.75 -4.85 -6.81
C LEU A 135 -10.12 -5.47 -6.48
N LEU A 136 -10.18 -6.38 -5.50
CA LEU A 136 -11.44 -6.94 -4.99
C LEU A 136 -12.35 -5.87 -4.37
N ALA A 137 -11.80 -4.87 -3.69
CA ALA A 137 -12.59 -3.77 -3.14
C ALA A 137 -13.18 -2.91 -4.27
N ILE A 138 -12.41 -2.64 -5.33
CA ILE A 138 -12.86 -1.92 -6.53
C ILE A 138 -14.02 -2.67 -7.21
N GLU A 139 -13.90 -3.99 -7.40
CA GLU A 139 -14.98 -4.84 -7.94
C GLU A 139 -16.28 -4.69 -7.12
N LYS A 140 -16.18 -4.77 -5.79
CA LYS A 140 -17.33 -4.63 -4.89
C LYS A 140 -17.96 -3.25 -4.94
N MET A 141 -17.17 -2.20 -5.14
CA MET A 141 -17.66 -0.84 -5.25
C MET A 141 -18.38 -0.61 -6.58
N ALA A 142 -17.89 -1.20 -7.68
CA ALA A 142 -18.52 -1.09 -8.99
C ALA A 142 -19.80 -1.93 -9.14
N ALA A 143 -19.97 -2.98 -8.33
CA ALA A 143 -21.16 -3.83 -8.33
C ALA A 143 -22.37 -3.23 -7.56
N ARG A 144 -22.17 -2.14 -6.81
CA ARG A 144 -23.24 -1.37 -6.16
C ARG A 144 -23.84 -0.40 -7.17
#